data_AF-A0AAU7CTW1-F1
#
_entry.id   AF-A0AAU7CTW1-F1
#
_cell.length_a   1.000
_cell.length_b   1.000
_cell.length_c   1.000
_cell.angle_alpha   90.00
_cell.angle_beta   90.00
_cell.angle_gamma   90.00
#
_symmetry.space_group_name_H-M   'P 1'
#
loop_
_entity.id
_entity.type
_entity.pdbx_description
1 polymer ?
#
loop_
_entity_poly.entity_id
_entity_poly.type
_entity_poly.pdbx_seq_one_letter_code
_entity_poly.pdbx_strand_id
1 'polypeptide(L)'
;MRHLMWSAPPQMQEALALSAELIAELQAADVLFISTPMYNFTIPAVLKSWIDYVVRPGYTFRLASGWPGMLANKRARLIVVSRDSYHAGEPSEVDDLVTPVLRKALSFMGIDDVGVLRAGGSLAVNLGKVRSGFVQVTLCLPTSGSESSNGDNRAMPHWEQQGVRSLPRCAFMRTYVVSQRTVDSC
;
A
#
# COMPACT_ATOMS: atom_id res chain seq x y z
N MET A 1 -39.65 -4.87 -2.75
CA MET A 1 -38.86 -5.30 -1.57
C MET A 1 -38.23 -4.09 -0.88
N ARG A 2 -39.04 -3.31 -0.13
CA ARG A 2 -38.58 -2.23 0.78
C ARG A 2 -39.04 -2.57 2.20
N HIS A 3 -38.57 -3.68 2.75
CA HIS A 3 -38.91 -4.09 4.11
C HIS A 3 -37.65 -4.58 4.82
N LEU A 4 -36.83 -3.61 5.22
CA LEU A 4 -35.87 -3.66 6.31
C LEU A 4 -35.33 -2.23 6.45
N MET A 5 -36.18 -1.32 6.93
CA MET A 5 -35.72 -0.04 7.45
C MET A 5 -35.07 -0.32 8.82
N TRP A 6 -33.92 -0.99 8.80
CA TRP A 6 -32.99 -0.96 9.91
C TRP A 6 -32.44 0.47 9.93
N SER A 7 -33.05 1.35 10.71
CA SER A 7 -32.42 2.62 11.06
C SER A 7 -31.16 2.28 11.85
N ALA A 8 -30.01 2.38 11.19
CA ALA A 8 -28.72 2.13 11.80
C ALA A 8 -28.60 2.97 13.10
N PRO A 9 -28.28 2.35 14.26
CA PRO A 9 -28.03 3.07 15.50
C PRO A 9 -26.99 4.18 15.30
N PRO A 10 -26.98 5.25 16.13
CA PRO A 10 -26.06 6.37 15.96
C PRO A 10 -24.59 5.96 15.76
N GLN A 11 -24.11 4.99 16.53
CA GLN A 11 -22.74 4.46 16.42
C GLN A 11 -22.48 3.77 15.06
N MET A 12 -23.50 3.14 14.49
CA MET A 12 -23.41 2.56 13.15
C MET A 12 -23.41 3.63 12.07
N GLN A 13 -24.12 4.75 12.26
CA GLN A 13 -24.06 5.89 11.34
C GLN A 13 -22.67 6.53 11.31
N GLU A 14 -22.04 6.70 12.47
CA GLU A 14 -20.66 7.21 12.58
C GLU A 14 -19.66 6.28 11.86
N ALA A 15 -19.77 4.96 12.07
CA ALA A 15 -18.93 3.98 11.38
C ALA A 15 -19.15 3.99 9.86
N LEU A 16 -20.38 4.19 9.40
CA LEU A 16 -20.70 4.31 7.97
C LEU A 16 -20.16 5.62 7.36
N ALA A 17 -20.18 6.72 8.11
CA ALA A 17 -19.61 7.99 7.69
C ALA A 17 -18.09 7.88 7.54
N LEU A 18 -17.40 7.29 8.53
CA LEU A 18 -15.97 7.01 8.45
C LEU A 18 -15.63 6.08 7.29
N SER A 19 -16.41 5.01 7.08
CA SER A 19 -16.28 4.12 5.92
C SER A 19 -16.34 4.89 4.59
N ALA A 20 -17.32 5.78 4.45
CA ALA A 20 -17.50 6.58 3.24
C ALA A 20 -16.31 7.53 3.00
N GLU A 21 -15.79 8.17 4.05
CA GLU A 21 -14.60 9.03 3.98
C GLU A 21 -13.37 8.23 3.51
N LEU A 22 -13.07 7.10 4.17
CA LEU A 22 -11.92 6.25 3.83
C LEU A 22 -12.00 5.68 2.41
N ILE A 23 -13.21 5.32 1.95
CA ILE A 23 -13.44 4.87 0.58
C ILE A 23 -13.21 6.01 -0.41
N ALA A 24 -13.68 7.23 -0.11
CA ALA A 24 -13.47 8.38 -0.98
C ALA A 24 -11.97 8.71 -1.11
N GLU A 25 -11.20 8.66 -0.01
CA GLU A 25 -9.75 8.80 -0.05
C GLU A 25 -9.09 7.73 -0.93
N LEU A 26 -9.48 6.45 -0.75
CA LEU A 26 -8.96 5.34 -1.53
C LEU A 26 -9.30 5.45 -3.03
N GLN A 27 -10.52 5.87 -3.36
CA GLN A 27 -10.98 6.07 -4.73
C GLN A 27 -10.27 7.25 -5.40
N ALA A 28 -9.94 8.30 -4.66
CA ALA A 28 -9.23 9.47 -5.17
C ALA A 28 -7.72 9.23 -5.41
N ALA A 29 -7.15 8.16 -4.85
CA ALA A 29 -5.73 7.86 -4.94
C ALA A 29 -5.36 7.04 -6.20
N ASP A 30 -4.27 7.40 -6.89
CA ASP A 30 -3.73 6.60 -8.00
C ASP A 30 -2.82 5.47 -7.50
N VAL A 31 -2.12 5.77 -6.39
CA VAL A 31 -1.16 4.86 -5.75
C VAL A 31 -1.42 4.83 -4.25
N LEU A 32 -1.51 3.61 -3.71
CA LEU A 32 -1.69 3.32 -2.30
C LEU A 32 -0.38 2.86 -1.68
N PHE A 33 0.08 3.58 -0.65
CA PHE A 33 1.22 3.17 0.17
C PHE A 33 0.73 2.62 1.52
N ILE A 34 1.13 1.37 1.83
CA ILE A 34 0.87 0.75 3.13
C ILE A 34 2.21 0.36 3.74
N SER A 35 2.62 1.05 4.81
CA SER A 35 3.69 0.59 5.68
C SER A 35 3.08 -0.06 6.92
N THR A 36 3.50 -1.27 7.24
CA THR A 36 2.96 -2.00 8.39
C THR A 36 4.05 -2.83 9.06
N PRO A 37 4.07 -2.87 10.40
CA PRO A 37 4.81 -3.91 11.09
C PRO A 37 4.11 -5.26 10.90
N MET A 38 4.89 -6.33 10.97
CA MET A 38 4.39 -7.69 11.18
C MET A 38 4.27 -7.93 12.69
N TYR A 39 3.05 -8.22 13.16
CA TYR A 39 2.80 -8.64 14.53
C TYR A 39 2.20 -10.03 14.54
N ASN A 40 2.85 -10.96 15.26
CA ASN A 40 2.43 -12.36 15.33
C ASN A 40 2.17 -12.94 13.94
N PHE A 41 3.14 -12.78 13.02
CA PHE A 41 3.14 -13.28 11.65
C PHE A 41 2.15 -12.59 10.68
N THR A 42 1.28 -11.70 11.15
CA THR A 42 0.22 -11.08 10.33
C THR A 42 0.09 -9.56 10.55
N ILE A 43 -0.94 -8.96 9.94
CA ILE A 43 -1.22 -7.52 10.00
C ILE A 43 -1.72 -7.09 11.39
N PRO A 44 -1.43 -5.84 11.82
CA PRO A 44 -2.01 -5.28 13.04
C PRO A 44 -3.54 -5.18 12.96
N ALA A 45 -4.21 -5.30 14.11
CA ALA A 45 -5.67 -5.24 14.19
C ALA A 45 -6.26 -3.97 13.55
N VAL A 46 -5.61 -2.82 13.74
CA VAL A 46 -6.07 -1.54 13.16
C VAL A 46 -6.03 -1.55 11.63
N LEU A 47 -4.99 -2.16 11.03
CA LEU A 47 -4.91 -2.31 9.58
C LEU A 47 -6.01 -3.23 9.07
N LYS A 48 -6.31 -4.32 9.80
CA LYS A 48 -7.46 -5.17 9.49
C LYS A 48 -8.79 -4.41 9.60
N SER A 49 -8.97 -3.56 10.61
CA SER A 49 -10.16 -2.71 10.74
C SER A 49 -10.31 -1.74 9.57
N TRP A 50 -9.21 -1.15 9.09
CA TRP A 50 -9.26 -0.31 7.88
C TRP A 50 -9.72 -1.10 6.65
N ILE A 51 -9.20 -2.32 6.45
CA ILE A 51 -9.66 -3.21 5.37
C ILE A 51 -11.17 -3.43 5.47
N ASP A 52 -11.69 -3.67 6.67
CA ASP A 52 -13.12 -3.88 6.91
C ASP A 52 -13.97 -2.63 6.62
N TYR A 53 -13.40 -1.43 6.78
CA TYR A 53 -14.07 -0.19 6.40
C TYR A 53 -14.12 0.05 4.89
N VAL A 54 -13.08 -0.36 4.14
CA VAL A 54 -12.98 -0.04 2.71
C VAL A 54 -13.48 -1.16 1.79
N VAL A 55 -13.48 -2.43 2.23
CA VAL A 55 -14.03 -3.55 1.45
C VAL A 55 -15.56 -3.55 1.57
N ARG A 56 -16.22 -2.81 0.67
CA ARG A 56 -17.65 -2.49 0.77
C ARG A 56 -18.39 -2.75 -0.55
N PRO A 57 -19.52 -3.46 -0.51
CA PRO A 57 -20.29 -3.78 -1.71
C PRO A 57 -20.90 -2.51 -2.31
N GLY A 58 -20.78 -2.37 -3.63
CA GLY A 58 -21.23 -1.20 -4.37
C GLY A 58 -20.25 -0.01 -4.36
N TYR A 59 -19.15 -0.11 -3.60
CA TYR A 59 -18.13 0.95 -3.50
C TYR A 59 -16.77 0.50 -4.03
N THR A 60 -16.25 -0.64 -3.53
CA THR A 60 -14.93 -1.16 -3.91
C THR A 60 -14.99 -2.53 -4.59
N PHE A 61 -16.13 -3.20 -4.53
CA PHE A 61 -16.45 -4.38 -5.35
C PHE A 61 -17.96 -4.43 -5.64
N ARG A 62 -18.38 -5.16 -6.68
CA ARG A 62 -19.79 -5.31 -7.05
C ARG A 62 -20.38 -6.61 -6.50
N LEU A 63 -21.65 -6.56 -6.08
CA LEU A 63 -22.45 -7.75 -5.76
C LEU A 63 -22.92 -8.43 -7.06
N ALA A 64 -22.00 -9.09 -7.76
CA ALA A 64 -22.25 -9.84 -9.00
C ALA A 64 -21.47 -11.16 -8.99
N SER A 65 -21.72 -12.04 -9.96
CA SER A 65 -20.97 -13.29 -10.12
C SER A 65 -19.46 -12.99 -10.16
N GLY A 66 -18.69 -13.67 -9.31
CA GLY A 66 -17.24 -13.48 -9.19
C GLY A 66 -16.79 -12.23 -8.42
N TRP A 67 -17.71 -11.43 -7.86
CA TRP A 67 -17.41 -10.26 -7.01
C TRP A 67 -16.38 -9.27 -7.61
N PRO A 68 -16.61 -8.74 -8.82
CA PRO A 68 -15.58 -7.96 -9.51
C PRO A 68 -15.24 -6.70 -8.73
N GLY A 69 -13.93 -6.49 -8.53
CA GLY A 69 -13.36 -5.29 -7.93
C GLY A 69 -13.65 -4.04 -8.76
N MET A 70 -13.71 -2.88 -8.10
CA MET A 70 -14.06 -1.59 -8.71
C MET A 70 -12.89 -0.60 -8.75
N LEU A 71 -11.72 -0.98 -8.25
CA LEU A 71 -10.54 -0.13 -8.12
C LEU A 71 -9.43 -0.46 -9.14
N ALA A 72 -9.84 -0.88 -10.35
CA ALA A 72 -8.91 -1.16 -11.45
C ALA A 72 -8.02 0.06 -11.79
N ASN A 73 -6.86 -0.19 -12.38
CA ASN A 73 -5.83 0.80 -12.75
C ASN A 73 -5.14 1.53 -11.59
N LYS A 74 -5.41 1.15 -10.33
CA LYS A 74 -4.66 1.62 -9.17
C LYS A 74 -3.49 0.70 -8.87
N ARG A 75 -2.50 1.24 -8.16
CA ARG A 75 -1.29 0.49 -7.75
C ARG A 75 -1.12 0.54 -6.24
N ALA A 76 -0.58 -0.52 -5.65
CA ALA A 76 -0.21 -0.54 -4.24
C ALA A 76 1.27 -0.86 -4.03
N ARG A 77 1.86 -0.26 -3.00
CA ARG A 77 3.24 -0.49 -2.56
C ARG A 77 3.22 -0.77 -1.07
N LEU A 78 3.61 -1.99 -0.71
CA LEU A 78 3.63 -2.48 0.66
C LEU A 78 5.06 -2.42 1.20
N ILE A 79 5.22 -1.87 2.40
CA ILE A 79 6.47 -1.89 3.17
C ILE A 79 6.18 -2.67 4.44
N VAL A 80 6.65 -3.92 4.49
CA VAL A 80 6.44 -4.82 5.63
C VAL A 80 7.68 -4.82 6.50
N VAL A 81 7.56 -4.36 7.74
CA VAL A 81 8.68 -4.29 8.70
C VAL A 81 8.58 -5.45 9.68
N SER A 82 9.66 -6.20 9.88
CA SER A 82 9.64 -7.38 10.76
C SER A 82 10.91 -7.53 11.61
N ARG A 83 10.77 -8.31 12.69
CA ARG A 83 11.88 -8.65 13.58
C ARG A 83 12.91 -9.54 12.88
N ASP A 84 12.44 -10.64 12.30
CA ASP A 84 13.24 -11.58 11.51
C ASP A 84 13.14 -11.27 10.00
N SER A 85 13.92 -12.01 9.21
CA SER A 85 13.88 -11.96 7.74
C SER A 85 12.85 -12.95 7.19
N TYR A 86 12.14 -12.52 6.14
CA TYR A 86 11.12 -13.29 5.44
C TYR A 86 11.25 -13.08 3.92
N HIS A 87 12.48 -12.96 3.42
CA HIS A 87 12.73 -12.67 2.00
C HIS A 87 12.32 -13.86 1.12
N ALA A 88 12.05 -13.57 -0.16
CA ALA A 88 11.63 -14.59 -1.10
C ALA A 88 12.69 -15.71 -1.23
N GLY A 89 12.25 -16.96 -1.11
CA GLY A 89 13.10 -18.15 -1.16
C GLY A 89 13.72 -18.56 0.18
N GLU A 90 13.57 -17.77 1.25
CA GLU A 90 14.01 -18.18 2.59
C GLU A 90 13.02 -19.19 3.20
N PRO A 91 13.47 -20.15 4.04
CA PRO A 91 12.57 -21.05 4.74
C PRO A 91 11.52 -20.33 5.59
N SER A 92 11.88 -19.15 6.12
CA SER A 92 10.97 -18.30 6.90
C SER A 92 9.90 -17.61 6.06
N GLU A 93 10.02 -17.54 4.73
CA GLU A 93 9.03 -16.87 3.87
C GLU A 93 7.60 -17.38 4.10
N VAL A 94 7.45 -18.68 4.41
CA VAL A 94 6.14 -19.33 4.65
C VAL A 94 5.39 -18.74 5.85
N ASP A 95 6.10 -18.09 6.77
CA ASP A 95 5.54 -17.47 7.96
C ASP A 95 5.14 -16.00 7.74
N ASP A 96 5.38 -15.42 6.55
CA ASP A 96 4.85 -14.10 6.17
C ASP A 96 3.37 -14.20 5.77
N LEU A 97 2.47 -14.02 6.74
CA LEU A 97 1.03 -13.93 6.48
C LEU A 97 0.57 -12.49 6.20
N VAL A 98 1.42 -11.48 6.38
CA VAL A 98 1.10 -10.07 6.09
C VAL A 98 0.87 -9.89 4.59
N THR A 99 1.85 -10.30 3.79
CA THR A 99 1.82 -10.13 2.34
C THR A 99 0.62 -10.80 1.68
N PRO A 100 0.32 -12.09 1.91
CA PRO A 100 -0.82 -12.75 1.28
C PRO A 100 -2.17 -12.16 1.72
N VAL A 101 -2.34 -11.76 2.99
CA VAL A 101 -3.57 -11.12 3.46
C VAL A 101 -3.81 -9.80 2.73
N LEU A 102 -2.79 -8.94 2.62
CA LEU A 102 -2.90 -7.65 1.93
C LEU A 102 -3.11 -7.83 0.43
N ARG A 103 -2.37 -8.71 -0.23
CA ARG A 103 -2.57 -9.03 -1.66
C ARG A 103 -3.99 -9.55 -1.92
N LYS A 104 -4.52 -10.39 -1.04
CA LYS A 104 -5.88 -10.91 -1.19
C LYS A 104 -6.94 -9.81 -1.05
N ALA A 105 -6.81 -8.96 -0.03
CA ALA A 105 -7.74 -7.84 0.17
C ALA A 105 -7.70 -6.83 -0.99
N LEU A 106 -6.50 -6.48 -1.46
CA LEU A 106 -6.30 -5.54 -2.56
C LEU A 106 -6.81 -6.08 -3.90
N SER A 107 -6.47 -7.33 -4.24
CA SER A 107 -6.97 -7.97 -5.48
C SER A 107 -8.48 -8.17 -5.45
N PHE A 108 -9.08 -8.44 -4.29
CA PHE A 108 -10.55 -8.48 -4.16
C PHE A 108 -11.22 -7.15 -4.51
N MET A 109 -10.58 -6.02 -4.22
CA MET A 109 -11.05 -4.69 -4.63
C MET A 109 -10.65 -4.32 -6.07
N GLY A 110 -9.84 -5.14 -6.76
CA GLY A 110 -9.37 -4.93 -8.13
C GLY A 110 -8.03 -4.20 -8.25
N ILE A 111 -7.24 -4.15 -7.17
CA ILE A 111 -5.88 -3.58 -7.17
C ILE A 111 -4.86 -4.72 -7.29
N ASP A 112 -4.44 -5.02 -8.52
CA ASP A 112 -3.59 -6.18 -8.82
C ASP A 112 -2.09 -5.84 -8.93
N ASP A 113 -1.74 -4.59 -9.30
CA ASP A 113 -0.34 -4.11 -9.27
C ASP A 113 0.07 -3.84 -7.81
N VAL A 114 0.59 -4.87 -7.15
CA VAL A 114 1.06 -4.80 -5.76
C VAL A 114 2.55 -5.13 -5.68
N GLY A 115 3.36 -4.11 -5.41
CA GLY A 115 4.79 -4.22 -5.09
C GLY A 115 5.00 -4.38 -3.58
N VAL A 116 5.98 -5.20 -3.18
CA VAL A 116 6.26 -5.49 -1.76
C VAL A 116 7.73 -5.31 -1.48
N LEU A 117 8.04 -4.49 -0.49
CA LEU A 117 9.33 -4.40 0.15
C LEU A 117 9.24 -5.04 1.53
N ARG A 118 10.05 -6.06 1.78
CA ARG A 118 10.21 -6.68 3.09
C ARG A 118 11.44 -6.09 3.76
N ALA A 119 11.22 -5.28 4.78
CA ALA A 119 12.25 -4.67 5.61
C ALA A 119 12.36 -5.48 6.93
N GLY A 120 12.87 -6.71 6.81
CA GLY A 120 13.06 -7.62 7.93
C GLY A 120 14.46 -7.56 8.55
N GLY A 121 14.68 -8.34 9.61
CA GLY A 121 15.99 -8.52 10.21
C GLY A 121 16.39 -7.47 11.26
N SER A 122 15.43 -6.70 11.79
CA SER A 122 15.71 -5.71 12.84
C SER A 122 16.30 -6.33 14.12
N LEU A 123 16.09 -7.62 14.40
CA LEU A 123 16.79 -8.30 15.49
C LEU A 123 18.30 -8.37 15.27
N ALA A 124 18.76 -8.61 14.04
CA ALA A 124 20.19 -8.67 13.74
C ALA A 124 20.86 -7.31 13.96
N VAL A 125 20.14 -6.21 13.68
CA VAL A 125 20.57 -4.84 14.01
C VAL A 125 20.61 -4.65 15.53
N ASN A 126 19.54 -5.00 16.25
CA ASN A 126 19.47 -4.86 17.71
C ASN A 126 20.55 -5.67 18.45
N LEU A 127 20.93 -6.83 17.92
CA LEU A 127 22.01 -7.67 18.45
C LEU A 127 23.41 -7.22 18.02
N GLY A 128 23.53 -6.11 17.29
CA GLY A 128 24.81 -5.60 16.78
C GLY A 128 25.47 -6.49 15.73
N LYS A 129 24.75 -7.49 15.20
CA LYS A 129 25.25 -8.42 14.16
C LYS A 129 25.33 -7.76 12.79
N VAL A 130 24.54 -6.71 12.56
CA VAL A 130 24.57 -5.87 11.36
C VAL A 130 24.85 -4.43 11.80
N ARG A 131 25.94 -3.85 11.30
CA ARG A 131 26.19 -2.40 11.41
C ARG A 131 25.39 -1.72 10.31
N SER A 132 24.52 -0.80 10.71
CA SER A 132 23.56 -0.08 9.86
C SER A 132 24.10 0.29 8.47
N GLY A 133 23.63 -0.40 7.44
CA GLY A 133 23.42 0.22 6.13
C GLY A 133 21.96 0.64 6.11
N PHE A 134 21.68 1.94 6.01
CA PHE A 134 20.32 2.41 5.76
C PHE A 134 19.82 1.66 4.52
N VAL A 135 18.73 0.90 4.65
CA VAL A 135 18.02 0.40 3.47
C VAL A 135 17.51 1.65 2.78
N GLN A 136 18.25 2.12 1.79
CA GLN A 136 17.75 3.15 0.90
C GLN A 136 16.61 2.49 0.14
N VAL A 137 15.39 2.71 0.64
CA VAL A 137 14.18 2.42 -0.10
C VAL A 137 14.17 3.45 -1.23
N THR A 138 14.95 3.19 -2.26
CA THR A 138 14.73 3.81 -3.55
C THR A 138 13.40 3.23 -4.00
N LEU A 139 12.33 3.95 -3.67
CA LEU A 139 11.12 3.86 -4.44
C LEU A 139 11.59 4.06 -5.88
N CYS A 140 11.62 2.99 -6.67
CA CYS A 140 11.85 3.11 -8.10
C CYS A 140 10.55 3.71 -8.67
N LEU A 141 10.29 4.96 -8.31
CA LEU A 141 9.63 5.90 -9.18
C LEU A 141 10.51 5.93 -10.42
N PRO A 142 9.96 5.87 -11.64
CA PRO A 142 10.75 6.07 -12.83
C PRO A 142 11.47 7.41 -12.70
N THR A 143 12.75 7.35 -12.34
CA THR A 143 13.64 8.50 -12.38
C THR A 143 13.92 8.72 -13.85
N SER A 144 13.48 9.86 -14.37
CA SER A 144 14.08 10.42 -15.57
C SER A 144 15.59 10.43 -15.40
N GLY A 145 16.30 9.70 -16.27
CA GLY A 145 17.73 9.85 -16.51
C GLY A 145 18.65 9.07 -15.57
N SER A 146 19.05 7.86 -15.98
CA SER A 146 20.41 7.42 -15.76
C SER A 146 21.24 7.87 -16.97
N GLU A 147 22.15 8.82 -16.78
CA GLU A 147 23.26 9.00 -17.71
C GLU A 147 24.13 7.74 -17.65
N SER A 148 23.98 6.87 -18.65
CA SER A 148 25.03 5.94 -19.06
C SER A 148 25.57 6.43 -20.40
N SER A 149 26.86 6.76 -20.39
CA SER A 149 27.68 7.21 -21.50
C SER A 149 27.36 6.55 -22.85
N ASN A 150 26.94 7.42 -23.77
CA ASN A 150 27.34 7.52 -25.18
C ASN A 150 27.17 6.29 -26.10
N GLY A 151 26.21 6.42 -27.02
CA GLY A 151 26.39 5.98 -28.41
C GLY A 151 25.28 5.17 -29.06
N ASP A 152 24.12 5.76 -29.38
CA ASP A 152 23.44 5.55 -30.67
C ASP A 152 22.35 6.62 -30.90
N ASN A 153 22.51 7.45 -31.95
CA ASN A 153 21.53 8.44 -32.38
C ASN A 153 20.48 7.76 -33.26
N ARG A 154 19.37 7.30 -32.67
CA ARG A 154 18.15 6.96 -33.46
C ARG A 154 16.86 7.40 -32.77
N ALA A 155 16.30 8.46 -33.36
CA ALA A 155 14.90 8.88 -33.38
C ALA A 155 14.12 8.91 -32.04
N MET A 156 13.89 10.13 -31.55
CA MET A 156 12.98 10.40 -30.43
C MET A 156 11.52 10.12 -30.82
N PRO A 157 10.72 9.41 -30.00
CA PRO A 157 9.30 9.26 -30.24
C PRO A 157 8.53 10.53 -29.83
N HIS A 158 7.48 10.85 -30.58
CA HIS A 158 6.63 12.07 -30.49
C HIS A 158 6.09 12.47 -29.09
N TRP A 159 6.15 11.61 -28.07
CA TRP A 159 5.64 11.90 -26.73
C TRP A 159 6.55 12.81 -25.88
N GLU A 160 7.77 13.09 -26.33
CA GLU A 160 8.77 13.92 -25.63
C GLU A 160 8.52 15.44 -25.74
N GLN A 161 7.45 15.87 -26.43
CA GLN A 161 7.03 17.28 -26.51
C GLN A 161 5.94 17.66 -25.48
N GLN A 162 5.49 16.75 -24.63
CA GLN A 162 4.44 17.04 -23.64
C GLN A 162 5.06 17.21 -22.25
N GLY A 163 5.32 18.47 -21.90
CA GLY A 163 5.94 18.88 -20.64
C GLY A 163 5.17 18.44 -19.38
N VAL A 164 5.94 18.42 -18.28
CA VAL A 164 5.55 18.21 -16.87
C VAL A 164 4.09 18.58 -16.58
N ARG A 165 3.19 17.58 -16.63
CA ARG A 165 1.81 17.73 -16.16
C ARG A 165 1.51 16.61 -15.15
N SER A 166 1.32 17.05 -13.90
CA SER A 166 0.80 16.34 -12.73
C SER A 166 1.59 15.12 -12.21
N LEU A 167 2.18 15.27 -11.02
CA LEU A 167 2.51 14.14 -10.15
C LEU A 167 1.22 13.38 -9.78
N PRO A 168 1.24 12.03 -9.67
CA PRO A 168 0.06 11.25 -9.31
C PRO A 168 -0.41 11.61 -7.89
N ARG A 169 -1.73 11.50 -7.66
CA ARG A 169 -2.32 11.77 -6.34
C ARG A 169 -2.05 10.55 -5.45
N CYS A 170 -1.03 10.65 -4.61
CA CYS A 170 -0.72 9.63 -3.60
C CYS A 170 -1.63 9.81 -2.38
N ALA A 171 -2.28 8.74 -1.92
CA ALA A 171 -2.81 8.70 -0.56
C ALA A 171 -1.83 7.96 0.34
N PHE A 172 -1.39 8.63 1.40
CA PHE A 172 -0.75 7.97 2.54
C PHE A 172 -1.85 7.55 3.50
N MET A 173 -1.91 6.26 3.83
CA MET A 173 -2.82 5.76 4.85
C MET A 173 -2.58 6.52 6.15
N ARG A 174 -3.63 7.15 6.71
CA ARG A 174 -3.57 7.97 7.93
C ARG A 174 -3.29 7.17 9.21
N THR A 175 -2.83 5.93 9.09
CA THR A 175 -2.58 5.03 10.21
C THR A 175 -1.16 4.50 10.08
N TYR A 176 -0.30 4.95 10.99
CA TYR A 176 1.16 4.72 11.11
C TYR A 176 2.05 5.58 10.20
N VAL A 177 1.95 6.90 10.35
CA VAL A 177 3.15 7.74 10.34
C VAL A 177 3.72 7.68 11.76
N VAL A 178 4.86 7.03 11.96
CA VAL A 178 5.74 7.42 13.07
C VAL A 178 6.02 8.89 12.83
N SER A 179 5.46 9.75 13.68
CA SER A 179 5.81 11.16 13.75
C SER A 179 7.31 11.24 13.98
N GLN A 180 8.09 11.34 12.90
CA GLN A 180 9.36 12.01 12.97
C GLN A 180 9.00 13.49 12.84
N ARG A 181 8.94 14.16 14.00
CA ARG A 181 9.24 15.59 14.02
C ARG A 181 10.52 15.76 13.21
N THR A 182 10.47 16.69 12.25
CA THR A 182 11.66 17.29 11.69
C THR A 182 12.66 17.51 12.82
N VAL A 183 13.77 16.78 12.78
CA VAL A 183 14.97 17.20 13.49
C VAL A 183 15.53 18.29 12.59
N ASP A 184 15.14 19.52 12.88
CA ASP A 184 15.83 20.67 12.35
C ASP A 184 17.28 20.63 12.87
N SER A 185 18.23 20.72 11.94
CA SER A 185 19.60 21.23 12.10
C SER A 185 20.58 20.45 12.99
N CYS A 186 21.58 19.83 12.35
CA CYS A 186 23.00 20.23 12.37
C CYS A 186 23.74 19.55 11.21
#